data_AF-A0A947DEU9-F1
#
_entry.id   AF-A0A947DEU9-F1
#
_cell.length_a   1.000
_cell.length_b   1.000
_cell.length_c   1.000
_cell.angle_alpha   90.00
_cell.angle_beta   90.00
_cell.angle_gamma   90.00
#
_symmetry.space_group_name_H-M   'P 1'
#
loop_
_entity.id
_entity.type
_entity.pdbx_description
1 polymer ?
#
loop_
_entity_poly.entity_id
_entity_poly.type
_entity_poly.pdbx_seq_one_letter_code
_entity_poly.pdbx_strand_id
1 'polypeptide(L)'
;MTELYQSLSHSKWDCTYHVVFVPKYRRKVMFGEIRKFLGPIFHELARQKECRIVEGHLMPDHVHMCIEIPPKYSVASVIGFLKGKSAIAIARQFKGKARNFSGEAFWARGYAVSTVGFELEVVKRYIRDQDIADKSGQF
;
A
#
# COMPACT_ATOMS: atom_id res chain seq x y z
N MET A 1 -2.42 24.23 8.20
CA MET A 1 -1.82 22.89 8.33
C MET A 1 -2.86 21.80 7.97
N THR A 2 -3.73 22.06 6.98
CA THR A 2 -5.14 21.64 7.13
C THR A 2 -5.77 20.92 5.93
N GLU A 3 -5.07 20.73 4.80
CA GLU A 3 -5.66 20.01 3.65
C GLU A 3 -5.03 18.63 3.36
N LEU A 4 -3.84 18.34 3.91
CA LEU A 4 -3.12 17.07 3.65
C LEU A 4 -3.37 16.00 4.71
N TYR A 5 -3.78 16.37 5.92
CA TYR A 5 -3.91 15.44 7.05
C TYR A 5 -5.33 14.89 7.18
N GLN A 6 -5.43 13.56 7.26
CA GLN A 6 -6.61 12.81 7.65
C GLN A 6 -6.79 12.80 9.18
N SER A 7 -7.98 12.42 9.65
CA SER A 7 -8.33 12.44 11.09
C SER A 7 -8.93 11.12 11.57
N LEU A 8 -8.52 10.70 12.77
CA LEU A 8 -9.19 9.70 13.61
C LEU A 8 -9.58 10.37 14.94
N SER A 9 -10.29 9.65 15.82
CA SER A 9 -10.79 10.19 17.10
C SER A 9 -9.72 10.89 17.95
N HIS A 10 -8.48 10.41 17.90
CA HIS A 10 -7.38 10.93 18.72
C HIS A 10 -6.08 11.13 17.91
N SER A 11 -6.14 11.22 16.58
CA SER A 11 -4.95 11.46 15.77
C SER A 11 -5.24 12.19 14.46
N LYS A 12 -4.26 12.99 14.02
CA LYS A 12 -4.18 13.55 12.67
C LYS A 12 -3.02 12.84 11.97
N TRP A 13 -3.21 12.42 10.73
CA TRP A 13 -2.22 11.61 10.04
C TRP A 13 -2.17 11.89 8.54
N ASP A 14 -0.97 11.83 7.97
CA ASP A 14 -0.71 11.72 6.54
C ASP A 14 0.29 10.57 6.41
N CYS A 15 -0.19 9.42 5.95
CA CYS A 15 0.56 8.17 5.90
C CYS A 15 0.39 7.57 4.51
N THR A 16 1.07 8.19 3.55
CA THR A 16 1.07 7.78 2.17
C THR A 16 2.33 6.96 1.87
N TYR A 17 2.17 5.88 1.12
CA TYR A 17 3.25 4.95 0.80
C TYR A 17 3.26 4.63 -0.69
N HIS A 18 4.45 4.60 -1.27
CA HIS A 18 4.69 3.99 -2.57
C HIS A 18 5.07 2.53 -2.35
N VAL A 19 4.31 1.63 -2.94
CA VAL A 19 4.48 0.18 -2.76
C VAL A 19 4.64 -0.50 -4.11
N VAL A 20 5.59 -1.44 -4.15
CA VAL A 20 5.88 -2.25 -5.34
C VAL A 20 5.95 -3.72 -4.97
N PHE A 21 5.25 -4.57 -5.73
CA PHE A 21 5.43 -6.02 -5.63
C PHE A 21 5.21 -6.70 -6.98
N VAL A 22 5.77 -7.90 -7.11
CA VAL A 22 5.88 -8.60 -8.40
C VAL A 22 5.22 -9.99 -8.35
N PRO A 23 4.70 -10.51 -9.48
CA PRO A 23 4.29 -11.90 -9.61
C PRO A 23 5.46 -12.86 -9.36
N LYS A 24 5.18 -14.05 -8.85
CA LYS A 24 6.18 -15.08 -8.54
C LYS A 24 6.66 -15.79 -9.82
N TYR A 25 7.97 -15.87 -10.03
CA TYR A 25 8.61 -16.63 -11.11
C TYR A 25 8.05 -16.31 -12.51
N ARG A 26 7.71 -17.34 -13.30
CA ARG A 26 7.20 -17.26 -14.68
C ARG A 26 5.74 -16.80 -14.78
N ARG A 27 5.12 -16.31 -13.69
CA ARG A 27 3.73 -15.81 -13.71
C ARG A 27 3.58 -14.42 -14.35
N LYS A 28 4.67 -13.80 -14.85
CA LYS A 28 4.65 -12.50 -15.55
C LYS A 28 3.73 -12.51 -16.79
N VAL A 29 3.77 -13.57 -17.60
CA VAL A 29 2.92 -13.68 -18.80
C VAL A 29 1.44 -13.69 -18.44
N MET A 30 1.05 -14.62 -17.55
CA MET A 30 -0.31 -14.72 -17.02
C MET A 30 -0.75 -13.41 -16.35
N PHE A 31 0.13 -12.78 -15.57
CA PHE A 31 -0.16 -11.48 -14.96
C PHE A 31 -0.44 -10.41 -16.02
N GLY A 32 0.37 -10.38 -17.08
CA GLY A 32 0.21 -9.48 -18.21
C GLY A 32 -1.19 -9.51 -18.83
N GLU A 33 -1.79 -10.69 -18.93
CA GLU A 33 -3.14 -10.90 -19.48
C GLU A 33 -4.24 -10.49 -18.49
N ILE A 34 -4.12 -10.91 -17.23
CA ILE A 34 -5.18 -10.73 -16.23
C ILE A 34 -5.14 -9.39 -15.51
N ARG A 35 -4.07 -8.61 -15.64
CA ARG A 35 -3.85 -7.38 -14.85
C ARG A 35 -4.97 -6.36 -14.98
N LYS A 36 -5.62 -6.25 -16.14
CA LYS A 36 -6.73 -5.32 -16.36
C LYS A 36 -7.91 -5.54 -15.41
N PHE A 37 -8.08 -6.77 -14.90
CA PHE A 37 -9.15 -7.13 -13.97
C PHE A 37 -8.78 -6.94 -12.50
N LEU A 38 -7.49 -6.75 -12.19
CA LEU A 38 -7.01 -6.68 -10.82
C LEU A 38 -7.15 -5.29 -10.18
N GLY A 39 -7.23 -4.23 -10.99
CA GLY A 39 -7.38 -2.86 -10.50
C GLY A 39 -8.58 -2.72 -9.55
N PRO A 40 -9.82 -3.01 -10.00
CA PRO A 40 -11.01 -2.94 -9.13
C PRO A 40 -10.91 -3.81 -7.88
N ILE A 41 -10.28 -4.99 -7.98
CA ILE A 41 -10.07 -5.91 -6.85
C ILE A 41 -9.15 -5.26 -5.80
N PHE A 42 -8.06 -4.61 -6.21
CA PHE A 42 -7.18 -3.92 -5.27
C PHE A 42 -7.87 -2.76 -4.56
N HIS A 43 -8.66 -1.95 -5.28
CA HIS A 43 -9.42 -0.87 -4.65
C HIS A 43 -10.43 -1.39 -3.63
N GLU A 44 -11.13 -2.48 -3.95
CA GLU A 44 -12.08 -3.11 -3.03
C GLU A 44 -11.38 -3.68 -1.77
N LEU A 45 -10.27 -4.40 -1.96
CA LEU A 45 -9.50 -4.93 -0.83
C LEU A 45 -8.89 -3.83 0.03
N ALA A 46 -8.44 -2.72 -0.56
CA ALA A 46 -7.93 -1.57 0.19
C ALA A 46 -9.02 -0.96 1.07
N ARG A 47 -10.24 -0.77 0.55
CA ARG A 47 -11.39 -0.27 1.31
C ARG A 47 -11.73 -1.16 2.51
N GLN A 48 -11.62 -2.48 2.38
CA GLN A 48 -11.84 -3.42 3.50
C GLN A 48 -10.83 -3.25 4.64
N LYS A 49 -9.71 -2.56 4.40
CA LYS A 49 -8.71 -2.18 5.40
C LYS A 49 -8.69 -0.69 5.67
N GLU A 50 -9.76 0.03 5.31
CA GLU A 50 -9.86 1.49 5.45
C GLU A 50 -8.68 2.24 4.79
N CYS A 51 -8.02 1.60 3.82
CA CYS A 51 -6.92 2.16 3.05
C CYS A 51 -7.47 2.76 1.76
N ARG A 52 -6.80 3.81 1.26
CA ARG A 52 -7.15 4.45 -0.01
C ARG A 52 -6.00 4.33 -0.99
N ILE A 53 -6.23 3.68 -2.12
CA ILE A 53 -5.29 3.73 -3.25
C ILE A 53 -5.54 5.05 -3.97
N VAL A 54 -4.59 5.97 -3.87
CA VAL A 54 -4.63 7.29 -4.53
C VAL A 54 -4.42 7.11 -6.02
N GLU A 55 -3.41 6.31 -6.37
CA GLU A 55 -3.10 5.95 -7.76
C GLU A 55 -2.46 4.56 -7.78
N GLY A 56 -2.70 3.80 -8.85
CA GLY A 56 -2.08 2.49 -9.02
C GLY A 56 -1.91 2.15 -10.49
N HIS A 57 -0.76 1.58 -10.83
CA HIS A 57 -0.46 1.09 -12.17
C HIS A 57 -0.05 -0.38 -12.14
N LEU A 58 -0.68 -1.17 -13.01
CA LEU A 58 -0.39 -2.59 -13.17
C LEU A 58 0.44 -2.77 -14.44
N MET A 59 1.76 -2.77 -14.26
CA MET A 59 2.71 -2.99 -15.34
C MET A 59 2.71 -4.47 -15.75
N PRO A 60 3.27 -4.85 -16.92
CA PRO A 60 3.28 -6.25 -17.35
C PRO A 60 3.97 -7.22 -16.36
N ASP A 61 4.86 -6.73 -15.50
CA ASP A 61 5.63 -7.59 -14.60
C ASP A 61 5.68 -7.16 -13.13
N HIS A 62 5.01 -6.06 -12.76
CA HIS A 62 4.92 -5.60 -11.38
C HIS A 62 3.71 -4.69 -11.14
N VAL A 63 3.37 -4.52 -9.87
CA VAL A 63 2.34 -3.58 -9.39
C VAL A 63 3.04 -2.39 -8.76
N HIS A 64 2.63 -1.18 -9.13
CA HIS A 64 2.95 0.06 -8.42
C HIS A 64 1.67 0.65 -7.83
N MET A 65 1.71 1.07 -6.56
CA MET A 65 0.59 1.78 -5.95
C MET A 65 1.09 2.89 -5.02
N CYS A 66 0.41 4.03 -5.09
CA CYS A 66 0.42 5.07 -4.08
C CYS A 66 -0.80 4.83 -3.18
N ILE A 67 -0.56 4.45 -1.93
CA ILE A 67 -1.60 4.00 -0.99
C ILE A 67 -1.49 4.73 0.34
N GLU A 68 -2.61 5.24 0.80
CA GLU A 68 -2.79 5.78 2.15
C GLU A 68 -3.23 4.66 3.09
N ILE A 69 -2.48 4.50 4.18
CA ILE A 69 -2.71 3.46 5.18
C ILE A 69 -2.91 4.14 6.54
N PRO A 70 -4.07 3.97 7.20
CA PRO A 70 -4.27 4.49 8.55
C PRO A 70 -3.18 3.99 9.52
N PRO A 71 -2.68 4.84 10.43
CA PRO A 71 -1.55 4.51 11.31
C PRO A 71 -1.83 3.36 12.29
N LYS A 72 -3.11 2.99 12.47
CA LYS A 72 -3.52 1.81 13.24
C LYS A 72 -3.18 0.47 12.55
N TYR A 73 -2.86 0.49 11.25
CA TYR A 73 -2.45 -0.69 10.50
C TYR A 73 -0.96 -0.64 10.17
N SER A 74 -0.27 -1.77 10.34
CA SER A 74 1.08 -1.90 9.81
C SER A 74 1.05 -2.08 8.29
N VAL A 75 1.98 -1.43 7.60
CA VAL A 75 2.17 -1.57 6.14
C VAL A 75 2.25 -3.04 5.73
N ALA A 76 3.05 -3.83 6.45
CA ALA A 76 3.22 -5.26 6.17
C ALA A 76 1.91 -6.05 6.23
N SER A 77 1.02 -5.72 7.17
CA SER A 77 -0.29 -6.37 7.29
C SER A 77 -1.19 -6.05 6.09
N VAL A 78 -1.24 -4.77 5.68
CA VAL A 78 -2.03 -4.34 4.52
C VAL A 78 -1.51 -4.98 3.24
N ILE A 79 -0.20 -4.94 2.99
CA ILE A 79 0.38 -5.51 1.76
C ILE A 79 0.25 -7.03 1.73
N GLY A 80 0.42 -7.69 2.88
CA GLY A 80 0.15 -9.12 3.01
C GLY A 80 -1.31 -9.48 2.69
N PHE A 81 -2.25 -8.68 3.20
CA PHE A 81 -3.68 -8.83 2.92
C PHE A 81 -4.01 -8.65 1.44
N LEU A 82 -3.54 -7.56 0.82
CA LEU A 82 -3.76 -7.27 -0.61
C LEU A 82 -3.23 -8.40 -1.48
N LYS A 83 -1.98 -8.84 -1.26
CA LYS A 83 -1.34 -9.94 -2.01
C LYS A 83 -2.07 -11.26 -1.79
N GLY A 84 -2.42 -11.59 -0.56
CA GLY A 84 -3.09 -12.85 -0.22
C GLY A 84 -4.48 -12.95 -0.85
N LYS A 85 -5.32 -11.94 -0.65
CA LYS A 85 -6.71 -11.94 -1.15
C LYS A 85 -6.79 -11.82 -2.67
N SER A 86 -5.93 -11.01 -3.29
CA SER A 86 -5.85 -10.95 -4.76
C SER A 86 -5.38 -12.28 -5.36
N ALA A 87 -4.42 -12.98 -4.74
CA ALA A 87 -4.00 -14.31 -5.20
C ALA A 87 -5.16 -15.33 -5.18
N ILE A 88 -6.02 -15.27 -4.15
CA ILE A 88 -7.23 -16.10 -4.06
C ILE A 88 -8.24 -15.71 -5.17
N ALA A 89 -8.47 -14.42 -5.39
CA ALA A 89 -9.35 -13.95 -6.45
C ALA A 89 -8.88 -14.43 -7.84
N ILE A 90 -7.57 -14.35 -8.11
CA ILE A 90 -6.95 -14.87 -9.32
C ILE A 90 -7.18 -16.38 -9.45
N ALA A 91 -6.93 -17.15 -8.40
CA ALA A 91 -7.09 -18.60 -8.43
C ALA A 91 -8.55 -19.02 -8.66
N ARG A 92 -9.53 -18.27 -8.12
CA ARG A 92 -10.95 -18.52 -8.35
C ARG A 92 -11.38 -18.21 -9.78
N GLN A 93 -11.05 -17.01 -10.26
CA GLN A 93 -11.55 -16.53 -11.56
C GLN A 93 -10.81 -17.12 -12.75
N PHE A 94 -9.49 -17.32 -12.65
CA PHE A 94 -8.65 -17.66 -13.82
C PHE A 94 -8.05 -19.07 -13.76
N LYS A 95 -8.10 -19.76 -12.61
CA LYS A 95 -7.66 -21.15 -12.48
C LYS A 95 -8.78 -22.13 -12.17
N GLY A 96 -10.04 -21.67 -12.12
CA GLY A 96 -11.21 -22.49 -11.82
C GLY A 96 -11.19 -23.15 -10.44
N LYS A 97 -10.37 -22.66 -9.50
CA LYS A 97 -10.18 -23.30 -8.20
C LYS A 97 -11.28 -22.87 -7.23
N ALA A 98 -12.19 -23.79 -6.89
CA ALA A 98 -13.33 -23.51 -6.02
C ALA A 98 -12.97 -23.55 -4.51
N ARG A 99 -12.02 -24.40 -4.10
CA ARG A 99 -11.65 -24.65 -2.69
C ARG A 99 -10.14 -24.95 -2.55
N ASN A 100 -9.63 -24.92 -1.32
CA ASN A 100 -8.23 -25.25 -0.96
C ASN A 100 -7.16 -24.41 -1.67
N PHE A 101 -7.01 -23.15 -1.24
CA PHE A 101 -6.01 -22.22 -1.77
C PHE A 101 -4.62 -22.36 -1.13
N SER A 102 -4.41 -23.40 -0.30
CA SER A 102 -3.09 -23.70 0.27
C SER A 102 -2.06 -23.87 -0.84
N GLY A 103 -0.90 -23.23 -0.68
CA GLY A 103 0.20 -23.26 -1.66
C GLY A 103 0.03 -22.36 -2.90
N GLU A 104 -1.11 -21.67 -3.09
CA GLU A 104 -1.29 -20.73 -4.21
C GLU A 104 -0.55 -19.41 -3.96
N ALA A 105 0.76 -19.39 -4.22
CA ALA A 105 1.54 -18.17 -4.23
C ALA A 105 1.54 -17.56 -5.65
N PHE A 106 0.69 -16.55 -5.87
CA PHE A 106 0.73 -15.77 -7.12
C PHE A 106 1.84 -14.69 -7.08
N TRP A 107 2.01 -14.04 -5.94
CA TRP A 107 2.99 -12.97 -5.75
C TRP A 107 4.30 -13.49 -5.13
N ALA A 108 5.40 -12.79 -5.39
CA ALA A 108 6.64 -12.99 -4.66
C ALA A 108 6.45 -12.71 -3.16
N ARG A 109 7.29 -13.29 -2.29
CA ARG A 109 7.19 -13.08 -0.83
C ARG A 109 7.45 -11.62 -0.45
N GLY A 110 8.51 -11.02 -1.00
CA GLY A 110 8.90 -9.64 -0.74
C GLY A 110 7.98 -8.60 -1.40
N TYR A 111 8.19 -7.35 -0.99
CA TYR A 111 7.65 -6.13 -1.58
C TYR A 111 8.62 -4.99 -1.24
N ALA A 112 8.64 -3.94 -2.05
CA ALA A 112 9.33 -2.70 -1.73
C ALA A 112 8.31 -1.68 -1.24
N VAL A 113 8.71 -0.83 -0.30
CA VAL A 113 7.91 0.29 0.20
C VAL A 113 8.79 1.49 0.50
N SER A 114 8.30 2.68 0.15
CA SER A 114 8.85 3.96 0.55
C SER A 114 7.72 4.87 1.03
N THR A 115 8.01 5.74 1.99
CA THR A 115 7.07 6.76 2.45
C THR A 115 6.98 7.88 1.41
N VAL A 116 5.76 8.29 1.08
CA VAL A 116 5.48 9.47 0.28
C VAL A 116 4.95 10.53 1.24
N GLY A 117 5.62 11.67 1.35
CA GLY A 117 5.28 12.69 2.33
C GLY A 117 6.28 13.84 2.29
N PHE A 118 6.24 14.69 3.31
CA PHE A 118 7.14 15.84 3.42
C PHE A 118 8.60 15.41 3.28
N GLU A 119 9.33 16.18 2.49
CA GLU A 119 10.76 15.99 2.35
C GLU A 119 11.43 16.18 3.72
N LEU A 120 12.35 15.27 4.06
CA LEU A 120 12.97 15.19 5.39
C LEU A 120 13.50 16.54 5.86
N GLU A 121 14.08 17.32 4.95
CA GLU A 121 14.64 18.64 5.25
C GLU A 121 13.56 19.68 5.57
N VAL A 122 12.37 19.57 4.96
CA VAL A 122 11.22 20.43 5.29
C VAL A 122 10.72 20.15 6.70
N VAL A 123 10.62 18.88 7.08
CA VAL A 123 10.22 18.48 8.44
C VAL A 123 11.24 18.95 9.47
N LYS A 124 12.54 18.74 9.22
CA LYS A 124 13.61 19.21 10.12
C LYS A 124 13.59 20.72 10.30
N ARG A 125 13.38 21.48 9.22
CA ARG A 125 13.27 22.95 9.30
C ARG A 125 12.07 23.34 10.15
N TYR A 126 10.90 22.73 9.90
CA TYR A 126 9.69 22.99 10.67
C TYR A 126 9.90 22.78 12.18
N ILE A 127 10.57 21.69 12.59
CA ILE A 127 10.87 21.43 14.01
C ILE A 127 11.77 22.54 14.59
N ARG A 128 12.86 22.91 13.90
CA ARG A 128 13.76 23.98 14.36
C ARG A 128 13.05 25.33 14.50
N ASP A 129 12.17 25.65 13.55
CA ASP A 129 11.42 26.90 13.56
C ASP A 129 10.40 26.92 14.74
N GLN A 130 9.85 25.76 15.11
CA GLN A 130 9.01 25.64 16.30
C GLN A 130 9.81 25.78 17.61
N ASP A 131 11.00 25.19 17.71
CA ASP A 131 11.88 25.33 18.89
C ASP A 131 12.33 26.78 19.12
N ILE A 132 12.51 27.58 18.06
CA ILE A 132 12.85 29.00 18.21
C ILE A 132 11.69 29.79 18.82
N ALA A 133 10.45 29.38 18.51
CA ALA A 133 9.24 29.99 19.06
C ALA A 133 8.97 29.54 20.51
N ASP A 134 9.39 28.32 20.89
CA ASP A 134 9.20 27.74 22.22
C ASP A 134 10.56 27.55 22.94
N LYS A 135 11.00 28.56 23.71
CA LYS A 135 12.36 28.66 24.30
C LYS A 135 12.71 27.64 25.40
N SER A 136 12.09 26.47 25.43
CA SER A 136 12.35 25.45 26.45
C SER A 136 11.98 24.06 25.96
N GLY A 137 13.00 23.23 25.66
CA GLY A 137 12.79 21.80 25.45
C GLY A 137 13.54 21.13 24.30
N GLN A 138 14.74 21.60 23.93
CA GLN A 138 15.60 20.84 23.01
C GLN A 138 16.04 19.51 23.65
N PHE A 139 15.97 18.43 22.89
CA PHE A 139 16.53 17.11 23.21
C PHE A 139 17.66 16.75 22.26
#